data_AF-A0A0K8Q0W9-F1
#
_entry.id   AF-A0A0K8Q0W9-F1
#
_cell.length_a   1.000
_cell.length_b   1.000
_cell.length_c   1.000
_cell.angle_alpha   90.00
_cell.angle_beta   90.00
_cell.angle_gamma   90.00
#
_symmetry.space_group_name_H-M   'P 1'
#
loop_
_entity.id
_entity.type
_entity.pdbx_description
1 polymer ?
#
loop_
_entity_poly.entity_id
_entity_poly.type
_entity_poly.pdbx_seq_one_letter_code
_entity_poly.pdbx_strand_id
1 'polypeptide(L)' 'MSMPSGKQPVPGPLARAFSAHVRKVMERDGVTASALAVATGVSRNYLSKRLRDEVPFTLNDVEAVSTALGIELPKL' A
#
# COMPACT_ATOMS: atom_id res chain seq x y z
N MET A 1 -8.19 -13.73 -2.14
CA MET A 1 -8.19 -13.02 -3.45
C MET A 1 -7.15 -13.66 -4.35
N SER A 2 -7.54 -14.16 -5.53
CA SER A 2 -6.61 -14.69 -6.55
C SER A 2 -5.83 -13.54 -7.19
N MET A 3 -4.51 -13.56 -7.06
CA MET A 3 -3.61 -12.66 -7.79
C MET A 3 -3.32 -13.27 -9.17
N PRO A 4 -3.39 -12.50 -10.28
CA PRO A 4 -3.08 -13.02 -11.60
C PRO A 4 -1.59 -13.41 -11.69
N SER A 5 -1.33 -14.62 -12.18
CA SER A 5 0.01 -15.13 -12.48
C SER A 5 0.55 -14.51 -13.78
N GLY A 6 0.91 -13.23 -13.71
CA GLY A 6 1.62 -12.49 -14.75
C GLY A 6 2.81 -11.72 -14.18
N LYS A 7 3.74 -11.25 -15.03
CA LYS A 7 4.84 -10.38 -14.60
C LYS A 7 4.26 -9.17 -13.89
N GLN A 8 4.58 -8.99 -12.61
CA GLN A 8 4.05 -7.85 -11.86
C GLN A 8 4.57 -6.55 -12.48
N PRO A 9 3.69 -5.53 -12.64
CA PRO A 9 4.09 -4.28 -13.26
C PRO A 9 5.16 -3.57 -12.42
N VAL A 10 6.04 -2.83 -13.08
CA VAL A 10 7.01 -1.98 -12.40
C VAL A 10 6.30 -0.73 -11.87
N PRO A 11 6.56 -0.28 -10.63
CA PRO A 11 5.96 0.95 -10.11
C PRO A 11 6.37 2.19 -10.92
N GLY A 12 5.37 2.87 -11.48
CA GLY A 12 5.51 4.20 -12.08
C GLY A 12 5.62 5.31 -11.02
N PRO A 13 5.77 6.58 -11.44
CA PRO A 13 5.99 7.72 -10.54
C PRO A 13 4.90 7.89 -9.48
N LEU A 14 3.62 7.76 -9.86
CA LEU A 14 2.50 7.89 -8.92
C LEU A 14 2.50 6.78 -7.85
N ALA A 15 2.79 5.54 -8.24
CA ALA A 15 2.85 4.42 -7.31
C ALA A 15 3.98 4.59 -6.27
N ARG A 16 5.13 5.12 -6.71
CA ARG A 16 6.27 5.44 -5.83
C ARG A 16 5.98 6.65 -4.92
N ALA A 17 5.29 7.65 -5.43
CA ALA A 17 4.84 8.78 -4.62
C ALA A 17 3.86 8.33 -3.53
N PHE A 18 2.93 7.43 -3.88
CA PHE A 18 1.99 6.85 -2.93
C PHE A 18 2.69 6.01 -1.87
N SER A 19 3.60 5.08 -2.25
CA SER A 19 4.35 4.27 -1.29
C SER A 19 5.19 5.13 -0.34
N ALA A 20 5.82 6.20 -0.84
CA ALA A 20 6.58 7.15 -0.03
C ALA A 20 5.66 7.90 0.95
N HIS A 21 4.48 8.32 0.51
CA HIS A 21 3.50 8.96 1.37
C HIS A 21 3.03 8.03 2.49
N VAL A 22 2.71 6.77 2.16
CA VAL A 22 2.33 5.74 3.12
C VAL A 22 3.43 5.53 4.17
N ARG A 23 4.69 5.37 3.75
CA ARG A 23 5.83 5.24 4.68
C ARG A 23 5.95 6.45 5.62
N LYS A 24 5.77 7.66 5.09
CA LYS A 24 5.81 8.90 5.89
C LYS A 24 4.69 8.96 6.93
N VAL A 25 3.48 8.57 6.56
CA VAL A 25 2.33 8.53 7.48
C VAL A 25 2.55 7.46 8.56
N MET A 26 3.04 6.28 8.17
CA MET A 26 3.38 5.22 9.10
C MET A 26 4.45 5.65 10.12
N GLU A 27 5.49 6.33 9.68
CA GLU A 27 6.55 6.87 10.55
C GLU A 27 6.00 7.92 11.51
N ARG A 28 5.19 8.86 11.01
CA ARG A 28 4.54 9.90 11.81
C ARG A 28 3.66 9.33 12.92
N ASP A 29 2.88 8.29 12.61
CA ASP A 29 1.86 7.74 13.50
C ASP A 29 2.33 6.51 14.30
N GLY A 30 3.59 6.11 14.14
CA GLY A 30 4.15 4.92 14.80
C GLY A 30 3.52 3.60 14.34
N VAL A 31 2.95 3.56 13.12
CA VAL A 31 2.28 2.38 12.57
C VAL A 31 3.30 1.45 11.92
N THR A 32 3.38 0.21 12.39
CA THR A 32 4.25 -0.80 11.80
C THR A 32 3.64 -1.42 10.53
N ALA A 33 4.47 -1.93 9.62
CA ALA A 33 3.99 -2.67 8.45
C ALA A 33 3.17 -3.91 8.83
N SER A 34 3.47 -4.54 9.98
CA SER A 34 2.68 -5.66 10.49
C SER A 34 1.28 -5.21 10.93
N ALA A 35 1.18 -4.09 11.65
CA ALA A 35 -0.10 -3.53 12.07
C ALA A 35 -0.95 -3.10 10.86
N LEU A 36 -0.34 -2.43 9.88
CA LEU A 36 -1.03 -2.04 8.65
C LEU A 36 -1.52 -3.26 7.83
N ALA A 37 -0.71 -4.32 7.76
CA ALA A 37 -1.10 -5.57 7.09
C ALA A 37 -2.34 -6.21 7.76
N VAL A 38 -2.38 -6.22 9.10
CA VAL A 38 -3.54 -6.70 9.86
C VAL A 38 -4.76 -5.83 9.59
N ALA A 39 -4.62 -4.50 9.62
CA ALA A 39 -5.71 -3.55 9.41
C ALA A 39 -6.30 -3.64 7.98
N THR A 40 -5.48 -3.97 6.99
CA THR A 40 -5.88 -4.05 5.57
C THR A 40 -6.24 -5.47 5.12
N GLY A 41 -6.05 -6.49 5.97
CA GLY A 41 -6.33 -7.89 5.64
C GLY A 41 -5.40 -8.51 4.60
N VAL A 42 -4.26 -7.87 4.29
CA VAL A 42 -3.26 -8.41 3.34
C VAL A 42 -2.08 -9.04 4.08
N SER A 43 -1.33 -9.91 3.40
CA SER A 43 -0.12 -10.47 4.02
C SER A 43 0.97 -9.42 4.19
N ARG A 44 1.77 -9.55 5.25
CA ARG A 44 2.93 -8.67 5.51
C ARG A 44 3.92 -8.66 4.33
N ASN A 45 4.16 -9.81 3.70
CA ASN A 45 5.04 -9.90 2.53
C ASN A 45 4.48 -9.10 1.34
N TYR A 46 3.19 -9.25 1.07
CA TYR A 46 2.50 -8.50 0.00
C TYR A 46 2.64 -6.99 0.18
N LEU A 47 2.40 -6.50 1.41
CA LEU A 47 2.54 -5.09 1.74
C LEU A 47 4.01 -4.64 1.67
N SER A 48 4.95 -5.42 2.19
CA SER A 48 6.38 -5.09 2.20
C SER A 48 6.97 -4.92 0.80
N LYS A 49 6.54 -5.73 -0.17
CA LYS A 49 6.98 -5.56 -1.58
C LYS A 49 6.54 -4.22 -2.15
N ARG A 50 5.30 -3.80 -1.86
CA ARG A 50 4.73 -2.52 -2.33
C ARG A 50 5.37 -1.33 -1.62
N LEU A 51 5.59 -1.45 -0.32
CA LEU A 51 6.31 -0.46 0.47
C LEU A 51 7.80 -0.35 0.10
N ARG A 52 8.36 -1.26 -0.70
CA ARG A 52 9.75 -1.18 -1.20
C ARG A 52 9.83 -0.85 -2.69
N ASP A 53 8.72 -0.44 -3.29
CA ASP A 53 8.67 -0.08 -4.72
C ASP A 53 9.07 -1.24 -5.65
N GLU A 54 8.87 -2.49 -5.23
CA GLU A 54 9.04 -3.67 -6.07
C GLU A 54 7.82 -3.89 -6.98
N VAL A 55 6.63 -3.54 -6.48
CA VAL A 55 5.31 -3.80 -7.10
C VAL A 55 4.38 -2.65 -6.76
N PRO A 56 3.56 -2.12 -7.68
CA PRO A 56 2.68 -1.02 -7.37
C PRO A 56 1.51 -1.46 -6.49
N PHE A 57 0.96 -0.52 -5.74
CA PHE A 57 -0.35 -0.65 -5.13
C PHE A 57 -1.42 -0.68 -6.23
N THR A 58 -2.38 -1.60 -6.10
CA THR A 58 -3.64 -1.54 -6.86
C THR A 58 -4.56 -0.48 -6.27
N LEU A 59 -5.59 -0.03 -6.99
CA LEU A 59 -6.55 0.92 -6.43
C LEU A 59 -7.29 0.38 -5.20
N ASN A 60 -7.55 -0.94 -5.16
CA ASN A 60 -8.13 -1.59 -3.97
C ASN A 60 -7.16 -1.54 -2.77
N ASP A 61 -5.86 -1.71 -3.03
CA ASP A 61 -4.87 -1.53 -1.97
C ASP A 61 -4.82 -0.07 -1.50
N VAL A 62 -4.90 0.90 -2.43
CA VAL A 62 -4.92 2.34 -2.12
C VAL A 62 -6.12 2.68 -1.23
N GLU A 63 -7.31 2.20 -1.56
CA GLU A 63 -8.53 2.40 -0.77
C GLU A 63 -8.38 1.81 0.64
N ALA A 64 -7.94 0.55 0.74
CA ALA A 64 -7.78 -0.13 2.03
C ALA A 64 -6.72 0.53 2.91
N VAL A 65 -5.55 0.85 2.34
CA VAL A 65 -4.46 1.51 3.07
C VAL A 65 -4.85 2.93 3.47
N SER A 66 -5.52 3.67 2.60
CA SER A 66 -5.95 5.04 2.90
C SER A 66 -6.98 5.04 4.04
N THR A 67 -7.95 4.14 3.98
CA THR A 67 -8.92 3.94 5.07
C THR A 67 -8.24 3.57 6.39
N ALA A 68 -7.30 2.62 6.36
CA ALA A 68 -6.57 2.17 7.55
C ALA A 68 -5.67 3.25 8.18
N LEU A 69 -5.18 4.20 7.37
CA LEU A 69 -4.30 5.29 7.80
C LEU A 69 -5.03 6.63 7.98
N GLY A 70 -6.36 6.66 7.80
CA GLY A 70 -7.14 7.90 7.88
C GLY A 70 -6.78 8.93 6.80
N ILE A 71 -6.32 8.48 5.64
CA ILE A 71 -6.03 9.33 4.47
C ILE A 71 -7.33 9.50 3.67
N GLU A 72 -7.77 10.74 3.48
CA GLU A 72 -8.93 11.04 2.65
C GLU A 72 -8.58 10.93 1.16
N LEU A 73 -9.35 10.11 0.44
CA LEU A 73 -9.28 10.02 -1.02
C LEU A 73 -10.28 10.99 -1.66
N PRO A 74 -9.95 11.57 -2.84
CA PRO A 74 -10.90 12.38 -3.58
C PRO A 74 -12.13 11.53 -3.96
N LYS A 75 -13.31 12.16 -3.95
CA LYS A 75 -14.51 11.54 -4.52
C LYS A 75 -14.34 11.45 -6.04
N LEU A 76 -14.56 10.26 -6.59
CA LEU A 76 -14.49 9.96 -8.02
C LEU A 76 -15.83 10.24 -8.71
#